data_AF-A0A0F6Q4N7-F1
#
_entry.id   AF-A0A0F6Q4N7-F1
#
_cell.length_a   1.000
_cell.length_b   1.000
_cell.length_c   1.000
_cell.angle_alpha   90.00
_cell.angle_beta   90.00
_cell.angle_gamma   90.00
#
_symmetry.space_group_name_H-M   'P 1'
#
loop_
_entity.id
_entity.type
_entity.pdbx_description
1 polymer ?
#
loop_
_entity_poly.entity_id
_entity_poly.type
_entity_poly.pdbx_seq_one_letter_code
_entity_poly.pdbx_strand_id
1 'polypeptide(L)'
;SCLSGGHYVPGSQEYVPVAEFYADKSVFVTGGTGFMGKVLVEKLLRSCPKIKKIYLLMRPKRGQDVASRLTELTQSPLFETLRRERPQELNKIVPIVGDIT
;
A
#
# COMPACT_ATOMS: atom_id res chain seq x y z
N SER A 1 7.92 28.60 -4.50
CA SER A 1 6.76 29.51 -4.42
C SER A 1 5.50 28.77 -4.80
N CYS A 2 4.84 28.12 -3.84
CA CYS A 2 3.42 27.78 -3.89
C CYS A 2 2.91 27.88 -2.44
N LEU A 3 2.51 29.08 -2.03
CA LEU A 3 1.67 29.32 -0.87
C LEU A 3 0.36 29.87 -1.42
N SER A 4 -0.70 29.06 -1.43
CA SER A 4 -2.08 29.47 -1.68
C SER A 4 -2.97 28.25 -1.43
N GLY A 5 -3.86 28.19 -0.44
CA GLY A 5 -4.20 29.15 0.60
C GLY A 5 -5.12 28.44 1.61
N GLY A 6 -5.06 28.88 2.86
CA GLY A 6 -6.01 28.48 3.90
C GLY A 6 -6.67 29.73 4.47
N HIS A 7 -7.96 29.92 4.20
CA HIS A 7 -8.78 30.86 4.96
C HIS A 7 -9.24 30.16 6.24
N TYR A 8 -8.91 30.73 7.40
CA TYR A 8 -9.27 30.18 8.71
C TYR A 8 -10.75 30.46 9.05
N VAL A 9 -11.52 29.41 9.32
CA VAL A 9 -12.90 29.50 9.83
C VAL A 9 -12.95 28.82 11.21
N PRO A 10 -13.33 29.52 12.30
CA PRO A 10 -13.34 28.96 13.65
C PRO A 10 -14.40 27.85 13.78
N GLY A 11 -13.99 26.66 14.25
CA GLY A 11 -14.84 25.46 14.35
C GLY A 11 -14.45 24.32 13.40
N SER A 12 -13.34 24.44 12.68
CA SER A 12 -12.88 23.48 11.67
C SER A 12 -11.94 22.42 12.27
N GLN A 13 -12.32 21.16 12.15
CA GLN A 13 -11.41 20.03 12.38
C GLN A 13 -10.45 19.96 11.18
N GLU A 14 -9.16 20.22 11.40
CA GLU A 14 -8.14 20.21 10.36
C GLU A 14 -7.82 18.75 10.00
N TYR A 15 -8.30 18.30 8.83
CA TYR A 15 -8.05 16.94 8.36
C TYR A 15 -6.77 16.90 7.53
N VAL A 16 -5.81 16.09 7.96
CA VAL A 16 -4.59 15.82 7.19
C VAL A 16 -4.95 14.98 5.95
N PRO A 17 -4.53 15.37 4.73
CA PRO A 17 -4.71 14.54 3.55
C PRO A 17 -4.14 13.13 3.75
N VAL A 18 -4.85 12.10 3.29
CA VAL A 18 -4.45 10.69 3.48
C VAL A 18 -3.02 10.42 2.97
N ALA A 19 -2.65 11.01 1.82
CA ALA A 19 -1.31 10.85 1.27
C ALA A 19 -0.21 11.45 2.15
N GLU A 20 -0.52 12.54 2.87
CA GLU A 20 0.39 13.17 3.83
C GLU A 20 0.46 12.38 5.13
N PHE A 21 -0.68 11.87 5.60
CA PHE A 21 -0.72 11.00 6.77
C PHE A 21 0.19 9.77 6.62
N TYR A 22 0.24 9.17 5.43
CA TYR A 22 1.09 8.01 5.14
C TYR A 22 2.50 8.35 4.63
N ALA A 23 2.86 9.63 4.50
CA ALA A 23 4.19 10.03 4.05
C ALA A 23 5.27 9.54 5.03
N ASP A 24 6.31 8.92 4.48
CA ASP A 24 7.47 8.35 5.19
C ASP A 24 7.14 7.26 6.23
N LYS A 25 5.86 6.88 6.37
CA LYS A 25 5.40 5.81 7.25
C LYS A 25 5.53 4.45 6.57
N SER A 26 5.72 3.43 7.40
CA SER A 26 5.53 2.05 7.00
C SER A 26 4.23 1.52 7.59
N VAL A 27 3.53 0.68 6.83
CA VAL A 27 2.27 0.06 7.26
C VAL A 27 2.41 -1.45 7.29
N PHE A 28 1.76 -2.10 8.24
CA PHE A 28 1.65 -3.56 8.30
C PHE A 28 0.22 -3.96 7.96
N VAL A 29 0.06 -4.79 6.94
CA VAL A 29 -1.24 -5.19 6.40
C VAL A 29 -1.42 -6.70 6.60
N THR A 30 -2.49 -7.02 7.31
CA THR A 30 -2.99 -8.38 7.50
C THR A 30 -4.10 -8.67 6.48
N GLY A 31 -4.29 -9.93 6.09
CA GLY A 31 -5.31 -10.29 5.08
C GLY A 31 -5.07 -9.67 3.69
N GLY A 32 -3.87 -9.16 3.43
CA GLY A 32 -3.59 -8.35 2.24
C GLY A 32 -3.59 -9.11 0.91
N THR A 33 -3.62 -10.45 0.94
CA THR A 33 -3.87 -11.28 -0.27
C THR A 33 -5.35 -11.51 -0.57
N GLY A 34 -6.25 -11.15 0.36
CA GLY A 34 -7.70 -11.21 0.15
C GLY A 34 -8.19 -10.12 -0.80
N PHE A 35 -9.46 -10.19 -1.22
CA PHE A 35 -10.02 -9.30 -2.24
C PHE A 35 -9.86 -7.80 -1.91
N MET A 36 -10.28 -7.37 -0.72
CA MET A 36 -10.12 -5.98 -0.28
C MET A 36 -8.69 -5.64 0.11
N GLY A 37 -7.97 -6.60 0.67
CA GLY A 37 -6.57 -6.42 1.07
C GLY A 37 -5.67 -6.02 -0.10
N LYS A 38 -5.81 -6.69 -1.25
CA LYS A 38 -5.01 -6.37 -2.44
C LYS A 38 -5.38 -5.01 -3.04
N VAL A 39 -6.65 -4.62 -2.96
CA VAL A 39 -7.13 -3.29 -3.39
C VAL A 39 -6.56 -2.20 -2.51
N LEU A 40 -6.53 -2.41 -1.19
CA LEU A 40 -5.90 -1.48 -0.25
C LEU A 40 -4.41 -1.30 -0.57
N VAL A 41 -3.67 -2.39 -0.79
CA VAL A 41 -2.25 -2.34 -1.14
C VAL A 41 -2.01 -1.57 -2.44
N GLU A 42 -2.75 -1.88 -3.51
CA GLU A 42 -2.69 -1.13 -4.79
C GLU A 42 -2.96 0.35 -4.57
N LYS A 43 -4.03 0.68 -3.84
CA LYS A 43 -4.47 2.05 -3.63
C LYS A 43 -3.45 2.87 -2.84
N LEU A 44 -2.84 2.28 -1.82
CA LEU A 44 -1.78 2.93 -1.05
C LEU A 44 -0.56 3.22 -1.94
N LEU A 45 -0.11 2.26 -2.74
CA LEU A 45 0.99 2.47 -3.68
C LEU A 45 0.67 3.55 -4.73
N ARG A 46 -0.57 3.57 -5.24
CA ARG A 46 -0.98 4.54 -6.26
C ARG A 46 -1.18 5.95 -5.72
N SER A 47 -1.79 6.10 -4.55
CA SER A 47 -2.24 7.39 -4.01
C SER A 47 -1.35 7.96 -2.91
N CYS A 48 -0.46 7.16 -2.29
CA CYS A 48 0.46 7.62 -1.26
C CYS A 48 1.90 7.40 -1.72
N PRO A 49 2.42 8.18 -2.69
CA PRO A 49 3.73 7.93 -3.29
C PRO A 49 4.90 8.06 -2.29
N LYS A 50 4.70 8.79 -1.18
CA LYS A 50 5.70 8.92 -0.11
C LYS A 50 5.64 7.79 0.92
N ILE A 51 4.76 6.79 0.77
CA ILE A 51 4.75 5.65 1.70
C ILE A 51 6.09 4.92 1.62
N LYS A 52 6.67 4.57 2.78
CA LYS A 52 8.01 4.01 2.85
C LYS A 52 8.03 2.54 2.50
N LYS A 53 7.24 1.73 3.23
CA LYS A 53 7.11 0.27 3.04
C LYS A 53 5.72 -0.20 3.41
N ILE A 54 5.23 -1.22 2.71
CA ILE A 54 4.02 -1.97 3.02
C ILE A 54 4.48 -3.39 3.40
N TYR A 55 4.50 -3.68 4.69
CA TYR A 55 4.75 -5.02 5.20
C TYR A 55 3.48 -5.86 5.07
N LEU A 56 3.53 -6.91 4.28
CA LEU A 56 2.38 -7.71 3.92
C LEU A 56 2.47 -9.08 4.58
N LEU A 57 1.61 -9.37 5.56
CA LEU A 57 1.58 -10.70 6.16
C LEU A 57 1.02 -11.71 5.16
N MET A 58 1.81 -12.74 4.88
CA MET A 58 1.47 -13.77 3.92
C MET A 58 1.68 -15.15 4.54
N ARG A 59 0.58 -15.92 4.62
CA ARG A 59 0.63 -17.32 5.06
C ARG A 59 1.37 -18.18 4.03
N PRO A 60 2.19 -19.15 4.41
CA PRO A 60 2.62 -20.17 3.47
C PRO A 60 1.40 -20.94 2.92
N LYS A 61 1.46 -21.40 1.68
CA LYS A 61 0.53 -22.40 1.12
C LYS A 61 1.33 -23.66 0.82
N ARG A 62 0.72 -24.84 0.97
CA ARG A 62 1.39 -26.11 0.63
C ARG A 62 1.85 -26.08 -0.83
N GLY A 63 3.15 -26.22 -1.05
CA GLY A 63 3.76 -26.20 -2.38
C GLY A 63 3.95 -24.82 -3.01
N GLN A 64 3.73 -23.72 -2.28
CA GLN A 64 3.94 -22.37 -2.80
C GLN A 64 4.58 -21.47 -1.74
N ASP A 65 5.81 -21.03 -2.01
CA ASP A 65 6.53 -20.11 -1.14
C ASP A 65 5.98 -18.68 -1.22
N VAL A 66 6.40 -17.84 -0.27
CA VAL A 66 5.89 -16.48 -0.15
C VAL A 66 6.33 -15.59 -1.32
N ALA A 67 7.51 -15.83 -1.91
CA ALA A 67 7.98 -15.09 -3.07
C ALA A 67 7.11 -15.34 -4.31
N SER A 68 6.75 -16.60 -4.56
CA SER A 68 5.85 -16.99 -5.64
C SER A 68 4.46 -16.41 -5.44
N ARG A 69 3.94 -16.43 -4.20
CA ARG A 69 2.65 -15.82 -3.86
C ARG A 69 2.67 -14.30 -4.04
N LEU A 70 3.78 -13.63 -3.72
CA LEU A 70 3.93 -12.18 -3.93
C LEU A 70 3.97 -11.86 -5.43
N THR A 71 4.65 -12.70 -6.21
CA THR A 71 4.68 -12.59 -7.67
C THR A 71 3.27 -12.74 -8.24
N GLU A 72 2.51 -13.76 -7.84
CA GLU A 72 1.11 -13.95 -8.26
C GLU A 72 0.25 -12.72 -7.93
N LEU A 73 0.36 -12.18 -6.71
CA LEU A 73 -0.36 -10.98 -6.30
C LEU A 73 -0.04 -9.78 -7.20
N THR A 74 1.25 -9.49 -7.37
CA THR A 74 1.73 -8.31 -8.11
C THR A 74 1.60 -8.46 -9.62
N GLN A 75 1.40 -9.67 -10.16
CA GLN A 75 1.09 -9.94 -11.57
C GLN A 75 -0.41 -9.94 -11.89
N SER A 76 -1.29 -9.91 -10.87
CA SER A 76 -2.74 -9.86 -11.11
C SER A 76 -3.17 -8.59 -11.87
N PRO A 77 -4.30 -8.61 -12.61
CA PRO A 77 -4.78 -7.45 -13.38
C PRO A 77 -4.95 -6.17 -12.55
N LEU A 78 -5.26 -6.31 -11.25
CA LEU A 78 -5.38 -5.18 -10.33
C LEU A 78 -4.12 -4.29 -10.30
N PHE A 79 -2.94 -4.89 -10.45
CA PHE A 79 -1.66 -4.17 -10.40
C PHE A 79 -1.14 -3.78 -11.80
N GLU A 80 -1.90 -4.01 -12.88
CA GLU A 80 -1.44 -3.75 -14.25
C GLU A 80 -1.01 -2.31 -14.46
N THR A 81 -1.82 -1.34 -14.01
CA THR A 81 -1.51 0.09 -14.09
C THR A 81 -0.21 0.43 -13.35
N LEU A 82 -0.02 -0.11 -12.14
CA LEU A 82 1.22 0.08 -11.38
C LEU A 82 2.42 -0.54 -12.10
N ARG A 83 2.29 -1.76 -12.62
CA ARG A 83 3.36 -2.41 -13.40
C ARG A 83 3.76 -1.61 -14.64
N ARG A 84 2.78 -1.03 -15.35
CA ARG A 84 3.02 -0.27 -16.59
C ARG A 84 3.58 1.12 -16.33
N GLU A 85 3.02 1.84 -15.37
CA GLU A 85 3.29 3.27 -15.20
C GLU A 85 4.33 3.56 -14.11
N ARG A 86 4.38 2.74 -13.05
CA ARG A 86 5.22 2.96 -11.87
C ARG A 86 5.72 1.65 -11.23
N PRO A 87 6.44 0.79 -11.98
CA PRO A 87 6.85 -0.54 -11.50
C PRO A 87 7.69 -0.48 -10.21
N GLN A 88 8.45 0.59 -10.00
CA GLN A 88 9.27 0.81 -8.81
C GLN A 88 8.45 0.87 -7.50
N GLU A 89 7.16 1.24 -7.57
CA GLU A 89 6.29 1.29 -6.40
C GLU A 89 6.08 -0.10 -5.79
N LEU A 90 6.14 -1.16 -6.61
CA LEU A 90 6.00 -2.54 -6.15
C LEU A 90 7.14 -2.96 -5.21
N ASN A 91 8.32 -2.34 -5.32
CA ASN A 91 9.47 -2.59 -4.42
C ASN A 91 9.22 -2.11 -2.98
N LYS A 92 8.11 -1.40 -2.73
CA LYS A 92 7.69 -1.00 -1.39
C LYS A 92 6.96 -2.13 -0.65
N ILE A 93 6.51 -3.17 -1.34
CA ILE A 93 5.88 -4.34 -0.71
C ILE A 93 6.99 -5.24 -0.14
N VAL A 94 6.90 -5.54 1.16
CA VAL A 94 7.80 -6.45 1.86
C VAL A 94 6.97 -7.60 2.41
N PRO A 95 7.10 -8.82 1.88
CA PRO A 95 6.34 -9.94 2.39
C PRO A 95 6.89 -10.37 3.76
N ILE A 96 6.01 -10.61 4.72
CA ILE A 96 6.32 -11.17 6.03
C ILE A 96 5.64 -12.52 6.13
N VAL A 97 6.42 -13.58 6.36
CA VAL A 97 5.88 -14.92 6.56
C VAL A 97 5.24 -15.00 7.94
N GLY A 98 4.00 -15.46 8.01
CA GLY A 98 3.37 -15.75 9.30
C GLY A 98 1.88 -16.01 9.17
N ASP A 99 1.30 -16.39 10.30
CA ASP A 99 -0.14 -16.59 10.51
C ASP A 99 -0.58 -15.79 11.74
N ILE A 100 -1.85 -15.37 11.79
CA ILE A 100 -2.44 -14.60 12.91
C ILE A 100 -3.29 -15.51 13.81
N THR A 101 -3.61 -16.73 13.35
CA THR A 101 -4.37 -17.73 14.10
C THR A 101 -3.47 -18.72 14.81
#